data_AF-A0A9N9Y0Z3-F1
#
_entry.id   AF-A0A9N9Y0Z3-F1
#
_cell.length_a   1.000
_cell.length_b   1.000
_cell.length_c   1.000
_cell.angle_alpha   90.00
_cell.angle_beta   90.00
_cell.angle_gamma   90.00
#
_symmetry.space_group_name_H-M   'P 1'
#
loop_
_entity.id
_entity.type
_entity.pdbx_description
1 polymer ?
#
loop_
_entity_poly.entity_id
_entity_poly.type
_entity_poly.pdbx_seq_one_letter_code
_entity_poly.pdbx_strand_id
1 'polypeptide(L)'
;MTHMPGYVRSWITPALARMRSEIKDEVENALLKEIPQSSEWTEINLCQKTPRIIAMVTGRIIVGLDLCRSATYIEIATEFTKEVMATAISITLIPLFLRPLMVPILPQLWLTRRRIVQAEEVLGPTITSRWLQPQNQNRTEQVDILQLMIEASENCGRGKKDLVVELLFLNIGAVHSTAMTITHASVPPT
;
A
#
# COMPACT_ATOMS: atom_id res chain seq x y z
N MET A 1 -11.52 -13.95 -9.44
CA MET A 1 -10.79 -12.69 -9.11
C MET A 1 -11.69 -11.51 -9.47
N THR A 2 -12.84 -11.33 -8.81
CA THR A 2 -13.91 -10.43 -9.30
C THR A 2 -14.90 -9.97 -8.20
N HIS A 3 -14.42 -9.55 -7.02
CA HIS A 3 -15.31 -8.87 -6.06
C HIS A 3 -14.72 -7.60 -5.41
N MET A 4 -13.48 -7.23 -5.67
CA MET A 4 -12.78 -6.10 -5.02
C MET A 4 -13.36 -4.66 -5.16
N PRO A 5 -14.04 -4.22 -6.25
CA PRO A 5 -14.16 -2.77 -6.47
C PRO A 5 -15.20 -2.02 -5.61
N GLY A 6 -16.28 -2.68 -5.20
CA GLY A 6 -17.45 -1.98 -4.63
C GLY A 6 -17.23 -1.47 -3.22
N TYR A 7 -16.66 -2.31 -2.36
CA TYR A 7 -16.54 -2.04 -0.93
C TYR A 7 -15.41 -1.06 -0.59
N VAL A 8 -14.28 -1.14 -1.32
CA VAL A 8 -13.12 -0.24 -1.17
C VAL A 8 -13.56 1.22 -1.35
N ARG A 9 -14.31 1.53 -2.41
CA ARG A 9 -14.76 2.90 -2.68
C ARG A 9 -15.77 3.39 -1.64
N SER A 10 -16.70 2.52 -1.20
CA SER A 10 -17.74 2.89 -0.24
C SER A 10 -17.21 3.14 1.18
N TRP A 11 -16.12 2.49 1.57
CA TRP A 11 -15.55 2.62 2.91
C TRP A 11 -14.44 3.65 3.00
N ILE A 12 -13.56 3.70 1.99
CA ILE A 12 -12.38 4.57 2.02
C ILE A 12 -12.78 6.03 1.84
N THR A 13 -13.67 6.34 0.90
CA THR A 13 -14.02 7.75 0.62
C THR A 13 -14.59 8.47 1.86
N PRO A 14 -15.53 7.87 2.62
CA PRO A 14 -16.01 8.48 3.87
C PRO A 14 -14.96 8.46 4.99
N ALA A 15 -14.12 7.42 5.07
CA ALA A 15 -13.05 7.33 6.06
C ALA A 15 -12.02 8.45 5.90
N LEU A 16 -11.60 8.73 4.66
CA LEU A 16 -10.65 9.80 4.33
C LEU A 16 -11.14 11.17 4.80
N ALA A 17 -12.44 11.45 4.65
CA ALA A 17 -13.01 12.72 5.10
C ALA A 17 -12.91 12.90 6.62
N ARG A 18 -13.05 11.81 7.38
CA ARG A 18 -12.96 11.78 8.86
C ARG A 18 -11.51 11.79 9.35
N MET A 19 -10.59 11.17 8.61
CA MET A 19 -9.16 11.08 8.95
C MET A 19 -8.33 12.27 8.45
N ARG A 20 -8.96 13.36 8.01
CA ARG A 20 -8.27 14.50 7.37
C ARG A 20 -7.13 15.07 8.21
N SER A 21 -7.33 15.24 9.52
CA SER A 21 -6.29 15.73 10.44
C SER A 21 -5.11 14.76 10.49
N GLU A 22 -5.39 13.47 10.69
CA GLU A 22 -4.36 12.43 10.78
C GLU A 22 -3.56 12.29 9.47
N ILE A 23 -4.24 12.43 8.33
CA ILE A 23 -3.60 12.43 7.01
C ILE A 23 -2.72 13.65 6.87
N LYS A 24 -3.19 14.84 7.26
CA LYS A 24 -2.41 16.07 7.20
C LYS A 24 -1.14 15.94 8.04
N ASP A 25 -1.27 15.49 9.28
CA ASP A 25 -0.13 15.32 10.20
C ASP A 25 0.89 14.33 9.63
N GLU A 26 0.44 13.23 9.02
CA GLU A 26 1.34 12.26 8.43
C GLU A 26 1.98 12.75 7.12
N VAL A 27 1.27 13.55 6.32
CA VAL A 27 1.86 14.22 5.15
C VAL A 27 2.97 15.16 5.57
N GLU A 28 2.75 16.01 6.58
CA GLU A 28 3.78 16.91 7.11
C GLU A 28 4.99 16.11 7.62
N ASN A 29 4.76 15.06 8.40
CA ASN A 29 5.82 14.17 8.89
C ASN A 29 6.60 13.50 7.75
N ALA A 30 5.91 13.00 6.73
CA ALA A 30 6.51 12.33 5.59
C ALA A 30 7.35 13.30 4.74
N LEU A 31 6.87 14.53 4.53
CA LEU A 31 7.61 15.57 3.82
C LEU A 31 8.87 15.97 4.59
N LEU A 32 8.78 16.19 5.90
CA LEU A 32 9.94 16.52 6.75
C LEU A 32 10.98 15.41 6.75
N LYS A 33 10.55 14.15 6.66
CA LYS A 33 11.43 12.98 6.66
C LYS A 33 12.10 12.74 5.31
N GLU A 34 11.37 12.92 4.21
CA GLU A 34 11.85 12.54 2.87
C GLU A 34 12.46 13.69 2.09
N ILE A 35 12.10 14.94 2.40
CA ILE A 35 12.62 16.15 1.74
C ILE A 35 13.69 16.78 2.65
N PRO A 36 14.89 17.08 2.14
CA PRO A 36 15.93 17.74 2.91
C PRO A 36 15.46 19.12 3.39
N GLN A 37 15.66 19.38 4.69
CA GLN A 37 15.37 20.68 5.31
C GLN A 37 16.57 21.60 5.10
N SER A 38 16.69 22.15 3.89
CA SER A 38 17.76 23.08 3.52
C SER A 38 17.18 24.47 3.27
N SER A 39 17.90 25.52 3.70
CA SER A 39 17.61 26.90 3.32
C SER A 39 18.00 27.19 1.86
N GLU A 40 18.89 26.38 1.30
CA GLU A 40 19.38 26.48 -0.08
C GLU A 40 18.57 25.58 -1.01
N TRP A 41 18.41 26.01 -2.26
CA TRP A 41 17.76 25.21 -3.30
C TRP A 41 18.50 23.87 -3.46
N THR A 42 17.76 22.77 -3.40
CA THR A 42 18.32 21.41 -3.47
C THR A 42 17.55 20.59 -4.50
N GLU A 43 18.28 19.94 -5.40
CA GLU A 43 17.68 19.01 -6.36
C GLU A 43 17.20 17.74 -5.66
N ILE A 44 15.96 17.33 -5.93
CA ILE A 44 15.35 16.14 -5.34
C ILE A 44 14.76 15.24 -6.42
N ASN A 45 14.97 13.92 -6.26
CA ASN A 45 14.35 12.94 -7.14
C ASN A 45 12.93 12.61 -6.65
N LEU A 46 11.93 13.35 -7.15
CA LEU A 46 10.52 13.14 -6.79
C LEU A 46 10.05 11.71 -7.09
N CYS A 47 10.50 11.08 -8.18
CA CYS A 47 10.13 9.70 -8.51
C CYS A 47 10.57 8.69 -7.44
N GLN A 48 11.64 9.00 -6.69
CA GLN A 48 12.10 8.16 -5.58
C GLN A 48 11.44 8.54 -4.24
N LYS A 49 11.18 9.83 -4.00
CA LYS A 49 10.64 10.34 -2.73
C LYS A 49 9.14 10.15 -2.62
N THR A 50 8.38 10.41 -3.67
CA THR A 50 6.92 10.36 -3.65
C THR A 50 6.38 8.98 -3.26
N PRO A 51 6.87 7.84 -3.78
CA PRO A 51 6.36 6.54 -3.37
C PRO A 51 6.51 6.27 -1.87
N ARG A 52 7.60 6.75 -1.26
CA ARG A 52 7.87 6.60 0.18
C ARG A 52 6.92 7.46 1.01
N ILE A 53 6.73 8.72 0.61
CA ILE A 53 5.75 9.63 1.24
C ILE A 53 4.36 9.02 1.21
N ILE A 54 3.93 8.51 0.06
CA ILE A 54 2.59 7.92 -0.08
C ILE A 54 2.48 6.64 0.75
N ALA A 55 3.50 5.77 0.78
CA ALA A 55 3.49 4.57 1.62
C ALA A 55 3.32 4.87 3.11
N MET A 56 3.89 5.97 3.61
CA MET A 56 3.68 6.43 4.99
C MET A 56 2.23 6.87 5.21
N VAL A 57 1.68 7.70 4.32
CA VAL A 57 0.32 8.24 4.43
C VAL A 57 -0.73 7.12 4.29
N THR A 58 -0.59 6.23 3.31
CA THR A 58 -1.49 5.09 3.14
C THR A 58 -1.34 4.10 4.28
N GLY A 59 -0.12 3.88 4.76
CA GLY A 59 0.14 3.10 5.97
C GLY A 59 -0.61 3.64 7.18
N ARG A 60 -0.61 4.96 7.38
CA ARG A 60 -1.31 5.59 8.52
C ARG A 60 -2.80 5.32 8.49
N ILE A 61 -3.38 5.34 7.29
CA ILE A 61 -4.80 5.09 7.03
C ILE A 61 -5.15 3.62 7.23
N ILE A 62 -4.30 2.71 6.74
CA ILE A 62 -4.62 1.28 6.62
C ILE A 62 -4.15 0.51 7.86
N VAL A 63 -2.87 0.59 8.22
CA VAL A 63 -2.27 -0.24 9.30
C VAL A 63 -2.17 0.50 10.63
N GLY A 64 -2.39 1.81 10.63
CA GLY A 64 -2.30 2.66 11.81
C GLY A 64 -0.90 3.22 12.07
N LEU A 65 -0.78 3.99 13.16
CA LEU A 65 0.43 4.79 13.47
C LEU A 65 1.68 3.92 13.69
N ASP A 66 1.53 2.77 14.35
CA ASP A 66 2.66 1.97 14.81
C ASP A 66 3.49 1.41 13.64
N LEU A 67 2.83 1.01 12.55
CA LEU A 67 3.51 0.44 11.38
C LEU A 67 3.79 1.45 10.28
N CYS A 68 3.00 2.53 10.15
CA CYS A 68 3.18 3.47 9.05
C CYS A 68 4.55 4.17 9.05
N ARG A 69 5.19 4.29 10.22
CA ARG A 69 6.51 4.90 10.39
C ARG A 69 7.67 3.91 10.34
N SER A 70 7.39 2.61 10.35
CA SER A 70 8.42 1.56 10.28
C SER A 70 9.16 1.61 8.96
N ALA A 71 10.48 1.73 9.02
CA ALA A 71 11.33 1.73 7.83
C ALA A 71 11.12 0.45 7.00
N THR A 72 10.95 -0.69 7.68
CA THR A 72 10.71 -2.00 7.04
C THR A 72 9.39 -2.03 6.30
N TYR A 73 8.31 -1.49 6.90
CA TYR A 73 7.01 -1.43 6.22
C TYR A 73 7.06 -0.52 4.98
N ILE A 74 7.65 0.67 5.11
CA ILE A 74 7.78 1.64 4.01
C ILE A 74 8.58 1.01 2.87
N GLU A 75 9.72 0.37 3.19
CA GLU A 75 10.55 -0.30 2.20
C GLU A 75 9.76 -1.42 1.50
N ILE A 76 9.10 -2.31 2.24
CA ILE A 76 8.26 -3.37 1.67
C ILE A 76 7.19 -2.78 0.74
N ALA A 77 6.44 -1.77 1.19
CA ALA A 77 5.37 -1.16 0.38
C ALA A 77 5.91 -0.53 -0.92
N THR A 78 7.04 0.18 -0.84
CA THR A 78 7.64 0.80 -2.03
C THR A 78 8.28 -0.19 -2.98
N GLU A 79 8.99 -1.20 -2.46
CA GLU A 79 9.72 -2.14 -3.29
C GLU A 79 8.79 -3.20 -3.87
N PHE A 80 7.78 -3.64 -3.12
CA PHE A 80 6.73 -4.49 -3.64
C PHE A 80 6.01 -3.84 -4.84
N THR A 81 5.80 -2.52 -4.80
CA THR A 81 5.23 -1.78 -5.93
C THR A 81 6.11 -1.88 -7.18
N LYS A 82 7.43 -1.72 -7.04
CA LYS A 82 8.36 -1.87 -8.17
C LYS A 82 8.38 -3.29 -8.73
N GLU A 83 8.45 -4.29 -7.85
CA GLU A 83 8.52 -5.71 -8.24
C GLU A 83 7.23 -6.17 -8.94
N VAL A 84 6.06 -5.76 -8.45
CA VAL A 84 4.78 -6.08 -9.08
C VAL A 84 4.67 -5.42 -10.45
N MET A 85 5.07 -4.16 -10.59
CA MET A 85 5.04 -3.46 -11.88
C MET A 85 6.03 -4.11 -12.87
N ALA A 86 7.24 -4.45 -12.44
CA ALA A 86 8.22 -5.15 -13.26
C ALA A 86 7.71 -6.54 -13.68
N THR A 87 7.05 -7.26 -12.78
CA THR A 87 6.42 -8.56 -13.06
C THR A 87 5.30 -8.40 -14.07
N ALA A 88 4.41 -7.42 -13.89
CA ALA A 88 3.30 -7.15 -14.81
C ALA A 88 3.80 -6.84 -16.22
N ILE A 89 4.79 -5.94 -16.35
CA ILE A 89 5.42 -5.61 -17.64
C ILE A 89 6.03 -6.87 -18.27
N SER A 90 6.80 -7.64 -17.49
CA SER A 90 7.45 -8.87 -17.99
C SER A 90 6.42 -9.90 -18.48
N ILE A 91 5.28 -10.04 -17.79
CA ILE A 91 4.18 -10.93 -18.22
C ILE A 91 3.50 -10.41 -19.50
N THR A 92 3.33 -9.09 -19.64
CA THR A 92 2.70 -8.50 -20.85
C THR A 92 3.54 -8.71 -22.11
N LEU A 93 4.87 -8.79 -21.97
CA LEU A 93 5.78 -9.06 -23.09
C LEU A 93 5.75 -10.53 -23.54
N ILE A 94 5.21 -11.45 -22.71
CA ILE A 94 5.12 -12.88 -23.03
C ILE A 94 3.82 -13.17 -23.81
N PRO A 95 3.91 -13.79 -25.01
CA PRO A 95 2.74 -14.23 -25.77
C PRO A 95 1.85 -15.16 -24.96
N LEU A 96 0.52 -15.04 -25.12
CA LEU A 96 -0.47 -15.77 -24.31
C LEU A 96 -0.21 -17.29 -24.24
N PHE A 97 0.21 -17.91 -25.34
CA PHE A 97 0.48 -19.34 -25.41
C PHE A 97 1.77 -19.78 -24.69
N LEU A 98 2.73 -18.87 -24.49
CA LEU A 98 3.97 -19.13 -23.74
C LEU A 98 3.85 -18.83 -22.24
N ARG A 99 2.80 -18.13 -21.82
CA ARG A 99 2.58 -17.77 -20.40
C ARG A 99 2.62 -18.95 -19.43
N PRO A 100 1.95 -20.10 -19.67
CA PRO A 100 1.96 -21.19 -18.69
C PRO A 100 3.36 -21.78 -18.45
N LEU A 101 4.26 -21.67 -19.43
CA LEU A 101 5.62 -22.18 -19.32
C LEU A 101 6.59 -21.12 -18.79
N MET A 102 6.50 -19.88 -19.28
CA MET A 102 7.49 -18.84 -18.98
C MET A 102 7.21 -18.07 -17.69
N VAL A 103 5.94 -17.84 -17.33
CA VAL A 103 5.58 -17.07 -16.13
C VAL A 103 6.10 -17.71 -14.83
N PRO A 104 6.01 -19.04 -14.62
CA PRO A 104 6.54 -19.67 -13.41
C PRO A 104 8.06 -19.56 -13.23
N ILE A 105 8.80 -19.41 -14.34
CA ILE A 105 10.28 -19.35 -14.35
C ILE A 105 10.77 -17.90 -14.23
N LEU A 106 9.86 -16.93 -14.35
CA LEU A 106 10.17 -15.51 -14.41
C LEU A 106 10.77 -15.04 -13.07
N PRO A 107 12.02 -14.52 -13.03
CA PRO A 107 12.67 -14.13 -11.77
C PRO A 107 11.89 -13.04 -11.02
N GLN A 108 11.22 -12.14 -11.74
CA GLN A 108 10.37 -11.08 -11.18
C GLN A 108 9.19 -11.67 -10.36
N LEU A 109 8.64 -12.81 -10.78
CA LEU A 109 7.59 -13.49 -10.02
C LEU A 109 8.12 -14.02 -8.69
N TRP A 110 9.34 -14.55 -8.67
CA TRP A 110 9.99 -15.02 -7.44
C TRP A 110 10.30 -13.87 -6.48
N LEU A 111 10.77 -12.73 -6.99
CA LEU A 111 10.97 -11.52 -6.20
C LEU A 111 9.66 -11.03 -5.57
N THR A 112 8.59 -10.96 -6.36
CA THR A 112 7.25 -10.59 -5.89
C THR A 112 6.78 -11.54 -4.78
N ARG A 113 6.91 -12.86 -4.96
CA ARG A 113 6.55 -13.85 -3.94
C ARG A 113 7.36 -13.68 -2.65
N ARG A 114 8.66 -13.46 -2.76
CA ARG A 114 9.54 -13.22 -1.61
C ARG A 114 9.10 -11.97 -0.84
N ARG A 115 8.72 -10.91 -1.55
CA ARG A 115 8.20 -9.68 -0.94
C ARG A 115 6.86 -9.89 -0.22
N ILE A 116 5.98 -10.74 -0.76
CA ILE A 116 4.74 -11.13 -0.06
C ILE A 116 5.07 -11.82 1.26
N VAL A 117 6.02 -12.75 1.29
CA VAL A 117 6.44 -13.42 2.53
C VAL A 117 6.98 -12.41 3.56
N GLN A 118 7.84 -11.47 3.15
CA GLN A 118 8.33 -10.41 4.04
C GLN A 118 7.21 -9.51 4.57
N ALA A 119 6.23 -9.21 3.72
CA ALA A 119 5.05 -8.46 4.14
C ALA A 119 4.20 -9.24 5.13
N GLU A 120 4.05 -10.57 4.97
CA GLU A 120 3.38 -11.44 5.95
C GLU A 120 4.09 -11.39 7.31
N GLU A 121 5.42 -11.37 7.34
CA GLU A 121 6.20 -11.27 8.59
C GLU A 121 5.97 -9.94 9.31
N VAL A 122 5.86 -8.84 8.57
CA VAL A 122 5.69 -7.49 9.14
C VAL A 122 4.23 -7.18 9.48
N LEU A 123 3.29 -7.52 8.61
CA LEU A 123 1.86 -7.21 8.76
C LEU A 123 1.10 -8.28 9.53
N GLY A 124 1.57 -9.53 9.49
CA GLY A 124 0.92 -10.69 10.09
C GLY A 124 0.63 -10.55 11.58
N PRO A 125 1.56 -10.04 12.41
CA PRO A 125 1.30 -9.81 13.84
C PRO A 125 0.15 -8.83 14.08
N THR A 126 0.14 -7.71 13.36
CA THR A 126 -0.90 -6.67 13.48
C THR A 126 -2.25 -7.17 13.00
N ILE A 127 -2.28 -7.83 11.84
CA ILE A 127 -3.49 -8.45 11.31
C ILE A 127 -4.00 -9.49 12.28
N THR A 128 -3.13 -10.35 12.83
CA THR A 128 -3.53 -11.38 13.79
C THR A 128 -4.06 -10.79 15.09
N SER A 129 -3.43 -9.73 15.61
CA SER A 129 -3.90 -9.02 16.80
C SER A 129 -5.30 -8.45 16.58
N ARG A 130 -5.54 -7.77 15.45
CA ARG A 130 -6.86 -7.18 15.14
C ARG A 130 -7.92 -8.24 14.85
N TRP A 131 -7.53 -9.33 14.20
CA TRP A 131 -8.44 -10.46 13.91
C TRP A 131 -8.96 -11.14 15.19
N LEU A 132 -8.13 -11.20 16.24
CA LEU A 132 -8.49 -11.85 17.50
C LEU A 132 -9.17 -10.89 18.50
N GLN A 133 -9.19 -9.58 18.23
CA GLN A 133 -9.83 -8.61 19.10
C GLN A 133 -11.36 -8.77 19.01
N PRO A 134 -12.07 -8.92 20.15
CA PRO A 134 -13.52 -8.98 20.15
C PRO A 134 -14.09 -7.66 19.63
N GLN A 135 -15.03 -7.76 18.68
CA GLN A 135 -15.67 -6.65 17.95
C GLN A 135 -16.31 -5.55 18.82
N ASN A 136 -16.36 -5.75 20.15
CA ASN A 136 -17.13 -4.97 21.12
C ASN A 136 -16.31 -4.16 22.13
N GLN A 137 -14.97 -4.18 22.11
CA GLN A 137 -14.16 -3.38 23.03
C GLN A 137 -13.50 -2.21 22.32
N ASN A 138 -14.14 -1.04 22.42
CA ASN A 138 -13.67 0.25 21.93
C ASN A 138 -13.77 0.46 20.42
N ARG A 139 -15.00 0.50 19.88
CA ARG A 139 -15.26 1.36 18.70
C ARG A 139 -15.12 2.82 19.16
N THR A 140 -13.89 3.30 19.28
CA THR A 140 -13.62 4.73 19.11
C THR A 140 -14.19 5.12 17.75
N GLU A 141 -14.82 6.28 17.63
CA GLU A 141 -15.49 6.79 16.42
C GLU A 141 -14.63 6.81 15.12
N GLN A 142 -13.38 6.41 15.18
CA GLN A 142 -12.47 6.31 14.05
C GLN A 142 -12.82 5.12 13.15
N VAL A 143 -12.87 5.38 11.84
CA VAL A 143 -13.09 4.36 10.82
C VAL A 143 -11.83 3.52 10.70
N ASP A 144 -11.87 2.29 11.22
CA ASP A 144 -10.78 1.34 11.09
C ASP A 144 -10.89 0.56 9.77
N ILE A 145 -10.16 1.00 8.75
CA ILE A 145 -10.15 0.38 7.43
C ILE A 145 -9.63 -1.06 7.48
N LEU A 146 -8.65 -1.36 8.35
CA LEU A 146 -8.15 -2.72 8.50
C LEU A 146 -9.24 -3.64 9.05
N GLN A 147 -10.02 -3.17 10.02
CA GLN A 147 -11.14 -3.94 10.57
C GLN A 147 -12.22 -4.19 9.51
N LEU A 148 -12.56 -3.18 8.71
CA LEU A 148 -13.51 -3.35 7.60
C LEU A 148 -13.01 -4.36 6.57
N MET A 149 -11.71 -4.39 6.29
CA MET A 149 -11.11 -5.37 5.39
C MET A 149 -11.07 -6.78 6.00
N ILE A 150 -10.89 -6.92 7.31
CA ILE A 150 -11.00 -8.21 8.01
C ILE A 150 -12.43 -8.76 7.88
N GLU A 151 -13.44 -7.95 8.19
CA GLU A 151 -14.85 -8.33 8.06
C GLU A 151 -15.21 -8.72 6.61
N ALA A 152 -14.69 -7.98 5.62
CA ALA A 152 -14.85 -8.30 4.21
C ALA A 152 -14.20 -9.64 3.82
N SER A 153 -13.00 -9.90 4.34
CA SER A 153 -12.24 -11.13 4.10
C SER A 153 -12.99 -12.34 4.67
N GLU A 154 -13.49 -12.24 5.90
CA GLU A 154 -14.27 -13.29 6.56
C GLU A 154 -15.55 -13.61 5.79
N ASN A 155 -16.30 -12.59 5.37
CA ASN A 155 -17.52 -12.74 4.57
C ASN A 155 -17.25 -13.40 3.21
N CYS A 156 -16.04 -13.28 2.68
CA CYS A 156 -15.62 -13.91 1.43
C CYS A 156 -14.95 -15.28 1.62
N GLY A 157 -14.86 -15.79 2.86
CA GLY A 157 -14.15 -17.05 3.17
C GLY A 157 -12.63 -16.98 2.94
N ARG A 158 -12.03 -15.79 2.96
CA ARG A 158 -10.60 -15.55 2.74
C ARG A 158 -9.83 -15.50 4.06
N GLY A 159 -8.62 -16.04 4.05
CA GLY A 159 -7.77 -16.11 5.23
C GLY A 159 -6.86 -14.88 5.41
N LYS A 160 -6.13 -14.86 6.53
CA LYS A 160 -5.18 -13.77 6.87
C LYS A 160 -4.14 -13.49 5.78
N LYS A 161 -3.67 -14.52 5.07
CA LYS A 161 -2.69 -14.38 3.98
C LYS A 161 -3.26 -13.64 2.78
N ASP A 162 -4.52 -13.93 2.42
CA ASP A 162 -5.20 -13.22 1.35
C ASP A 162 -5.39 -11.74 1.69
N LEU A 163 -5.67 -11.45 2.97
CA LEU A 163 -5.76 -10.07 3.47
C LEU A 163 -4.43 -9.31 3.36
N VAL A 164 -3.29 -9.95 3.68
CA VAL A 164 -1.95 -9.33 3.49
C VAL A 164 -1.75 -8.92 2.04
N VAL A 165 -2.04 -9.83 1.11
CA VAL A 165 -1.91 -9.56 -0.33
C VAL A 165 -2.86 -8.44 -0.77
N GLU A 166 -4.10 -8.44 -0.29
CA GLU A 166 -5.09 -7.40 -0.58
C GLU A 166 -4.65 -6.02 -0.06
N LEU A 167 -4.11 -5.94 1.16
CA LEU A 167 -3.53 -4.72 1.74
C LEU A 167 -2.36 -4.18 0.92
N LEU A 168 -1.49 -5.07 0.45
CA LEU A 168 -0.36 -4.68 -0.40
C LEU A 168 -0.83 -4.15 -1.77
N PHE A 169 -1.81 -4.81 -2.40
CA PHE A 169 -2.36 -4.31 -3.68
C PHE A 169 -3.06 -2.97 -3.53
N LEU A 170 -3.78 -2.76 -2.42
CA LEU A 170 -4.41 -1.47 -2.14
C LEU A 170 -3.37 -0.36 -1.97
N ASN A 171 -2.27 -0.65 -1.26
CA ASN A 171 -1.12 0.26 -1.16
C ASN A 171 -0.47 0.53 -2.52
N ILE A 172 -0.24 -0.49 -3.36
CA ILE A 172 0.30 -0.31 -4.72
C ILE A 172 -0.58 0.66 -5.52
N GLY A 173 -1.90 0.40 -5.55
CA GLY A 173 -2.83 1.22 -6.32
C GLY A 173 -2.77 2.68 -5.91
N ALA A 174 -2.72 2.93 -4.59
CA ALA A 174 -2.59 4.28 -4.05
C ALA A 174 -1.22 4.91 -4.38
N VAL A 175 -0.12 4.21 -4.11
CA VAL A 175 1.26 4.69 -4.34
C VAL A 175 1.51 5.02 -5.80
N HIS A 176 1.17 4.10 -6.71
CA HIS A 176 1.50 4.26 -8.12
C HIS A 176 0.71 5.40 -8.79
N SER A 177 -0.61 5.44 -8.57
CA SER A 177 -1.47 6.47 -9.18
C SER A 177 -1.17 7.87 -8.66
N THR A 178 -0.95 8.03 -7.35
CA THR A 178 -0.61 9.33 -6.75
C THR A 178 0.78 9.79 -7.13
N ALA A 179 1.78 8.90 -7.19
CA ALA A 179 3.12 9.25 -7.64
C ALA A 179 3.09 9.78 -9.08
N MET A 180 2.39 9.08 -10.00
CA MET A 180 2.24 9.56 -11.38
C MET A 180 1.52 10.92 -11.44
N THR A 181 0.49 11.12 -10.63
CA THR A 181 -0.25 12.38 -10.59
C THR A 181 0.63 13.54 -10.10
N ILE A 182 1.43 13.32 -9.05
CA ILE A 182 2.36 14.32 -8.51
C ILE A 182 3.44 14.63 -9.54
N THR A 183 4.04 13.60 -10.16
CA THR A 183 5.05 13.81 -11.21
C THR A 183 4.46 14.61 -12.38
N HIS A 184 3.27 14.25 -12.86
CA HIS A 184 2.61 14.97 -13.94
C HIS A 184 2.26 16.43 -13.57
N ALA A 185 1.81 16.69 -12.34
CA ALA A 185 1.48 18.03 -11.87
C ALA A 185 2.73 18.91 -11.67
N SER A 186 3.89 18.30 -11.40
CA SER A 186 5.15 19.03 -11.21
C SER A 186 5.83 19.45 -12.53
N VAL A 187 5.45 18.83 -13.65
CA VAL A 187 5.95 19.18 -14.97
C VAL A 187 5.07 20.28 -15.57
N PRO A 188 5.62 21.42 -16.00
CA PRO A 188 4.82 22.48 -16.63
C PRO A 188 4.20 21.99 -17.94
N PRO A 189 2.99 22.45 -18.30
CA PRO A 189 2.39 22.12 -19.59
C PRO A 189 3.27 22.68 -20.72
N THR A 190 3.72 21.79 -21.61
CA THR A 190 4.43 22.14 -22.85
C THR A 190 3.49 22.72 -23.90
#